data_AF-A0A7W0MA09-F1
#
_entry.id   AF-A0A7W0MA09-F1
#
_cell.length_a   1.000
_cell.length_b   1.000
_cell.length_c   1.000
_cell.angle_alpha   90.00
_cell.angle_beta   90.00
_cell.angle_gamma   90.00
#
_symmetry.space_group_name_H-M   'P 1'
#
loop_
_entity.id
_entity.type
_entity.pdbx_description
1 polymer ?
#
loop_
_entity_poly.entity_id
_entity_poly.type
_entity_poly.pdbx_seq_one_letter_code
_entity_poly.pdbx_strand_id
1 'polypeptide(L)'
;MRFRLCTVVLGVFHGMNLILGIADAAATPVPPEIWEAFTARQEAADSAEVRWTTQKMQGAALIEQMKGNWSPEAASLQGDVPIPPAACRMVLWSALVRYESQEALLAQGKAQELRPSINAYDGRRLQTLQDSVVRGGQTTGFVKDAREFDEWRNIHLAGLMANLRPLRIFGRTPAEWTLEARPEVIDGRSCVVIVQRETDKLSRRIYLDSERDFVPLRIQSEREDSVYARSDMRYERTEEPRWVPSSWTASFSQGGRLLTQTDNELTDVRLGLPVPKETFTVEYPKGALLTVVDGKGDRVMVVADDGEWVPYRQAAAEATANFGWPPWAMFLAGIGVAALAVALLQWRRQSVTSKLSA
;
A
#
# COMPACT_ATOMS: atom_id res chain seq x y z
N MET A 1 55.08 -59.34 7.72
CA MET A 1 55.71 -59.03 9.03
C MET A 1 56.91 -58.12 8.78
N ARG A 2 56.73 -56.80 8.96
CA ARG A 2 57.76 -55.74 9.10
C ARG A 2 57.03 -54.39 9.12
N PHE A 3 56.98 -53.78 10.30
CA PHE A 3 56.53 -52.40 10.53
C PHE A 3 57.54 -51.44 9.89
N ARG A 4 57.06 -50.41 9.17
CA ARG A 4 57.82 -49.19 8.91
C ARG A 4 57.02 -48.02 9.46
N LEU A 5 57.57 -47.44 10.54
CA LEU A 5 57.25 -46.13 11.07
C LEU A 5 57.46 -45.08 9.96
N CYS A 6 56.40 -44.36 9.60
CA CYS A 6 56.52 -43.08 8.90
C CYS A 6 56.48 -41.97 9.96
N THR A 7 57.64 -41.39 10.21
CA THR A 7 57.81 -40.18 11.02
C THR A 7 57.12 -39.01 10.30
N VAL A 8 56.00 -38.57 10.86
CA VAL A 8 55.33 -37.32 10.48
C VAL A 8 56.07 -36.17 11.15
N VAL A 9 56.65 -35.30 10.34
CA VAL A 9 57.22 -34.02 10.79
C VAL A 9 56.04 -33.11 11.15
N LEU A 10 55.82 -32.91 12.45
CA LEU A 10 54.98 -31.85 13.00
C LEU A 10 55.63 -30.48 12.70
N GLY A 11 55.12 -29.80 11.67
CA GLY A 11 55.31 -28.36 11.51
C GLY A 11 54.36 -27.62 12.44
N VAL A 12 54.91 -27.13 13.55
CA VAL A 12 54.23 -26.25 14.51
C VAL A 12 54.06 -24.86 13.86
N PHE A 13 52.94 -24.64 13.17
CA PHE A 13 52.47 -23.28 12.85
C PHE A 13 51.57 -22.81 14.00
N HIS A 14 52.19 -22.21 15.01
CA HIS A 14 51.47 -21.45 16.03
C HIS A 14 50.92 -20.16 15.43
N GLY A 15 49.60 -20.17 15.18
CA GLY A 15 48.71 -19.23 15.88
C GLY A 15 49.02 -17.74 15.79
N MET A 16 49.15 -17.18 14.60
CA MET A 16 48.63 -15.83 14.36
C MET A 16 47.20 -15.97 13.85
N ASN A 17 46.28 -16.28 14.77
CA ASN A 17 44.89 -15.90 14.57
C ASN A 17 44.88 -14.39 14.53
N LEU A 18 44.92 -13.86 13.32
CA LEU A 18 44.66 -12.47 13.00
C LEU A 18 43.24 -12.19 13.48
N ILE A 19 43.10 -11.77 14.73
CA ILE A 19 41.94 -11.04 15.23
C ILE A 19 41.99 -9.70 14.49
N LEU A 20 41.63 -9.72 13.20
CA LEU A 20 41.01 -8.57 12.58
C LEU A 20 39.70 -8.41 13.33
N GLY A 21 39.77 -7.72 14.47
CA GLY A 21 38.61 -7.12 15.06
C GLY A 21 37.95 -6.39 13.90
N ILE A 22 36.75 -6.83 13.55
CA ILE A 22 35.84 -6.08 12.72
C ILE A 22 35.59 -4.83 13.56
N ALA A 23 36.47 -3.84 13.41
CA ALA A 23 36.16 -2.50 13.83
C ALA A 23 34.91 -2.20 13.03
N ASP A 24 33.77 -2.13 13.73
CA ASP A 24 32.54 -1.61 13.17
C ASP A 24 32.95 -0.32 12.48
N ALA A 25 32.99 -0.35 11.15
CA ALA A 25 33.34 0.82 10.37
C ALA A 25 32.30 1.86 10.78
N ALA A 26 32.75 2.85 11.57
CA ALA A 26 31.86 3.83 12.14
C ALA A 26 31.01 4.39 11.01
N ALA A 27 29.70 4.40 11.22
CA ALA A 27 28.75 4.87 10.22
C ALA A 27 29.22 6.23 9.70
N THR A 28 29.49 6.31 8.40
CA THR A 28 29.92 7.56 7.79
C THR A 28 28.71 8.49 7.72
N PRO A 29 28.77 9.70 8.29
CA PRO A 29 27.65 10.63 8.23
C PRO A 29 27.39 11.05 6.77
N VAL A 30 26.12 11.34 6.46
CA VAL A 30 25.73 11.83 5.13
C VAL A 30 26.33 13.24 4.92
N PRO A 31 27.01 13.48 3.79
CA PRO A 31 27.64 14.77 3.49
C PRO A 31 26.64 15.95 3.41
N PRO A 32 27.04 17.17 3.84
CA PRO A 32 26.20 18.37 3.81
C PRO A 32 25.57 18.70 2.46
N GLU A 33 26.31 18.49 1.36
CA GLU A 33 25.86 18.79 0.00
C GLU A 33 24.60 18.01 -0.41
N ILE A 34 24.41 16.81 0.13
CA ILE A 34 23.19 16.03 -0.12
C ILE A 34 22.00 16.68 0.61
N TRP A 35 22.21 17.16 1.83
CA TRP A 35 21.18 17.84 2.60
C TRP A 35 20.77 19.16 1.98
N GLU A 36 21.74 19.93 1.48
CA GLU A 36 21.49 21.17 0.76
C GLU A 36 20.68 20.91 -0.50
N ALA A 37 21.06 19.91 -1.31
CA ALA A 37 20.32 19.52 -2.50
C ALA A 37 18.89 19.04 -2.18
N PHE A 38 18.72 18.26 -1.10
CA PHE A 38 17.42 17.76 -0.66
C PHE A 38 16.52 18.90 -0.17
N THR A 39 17.09 19.84 0.59
CA THR A 39 16.38 21.02 1.09
C THR A 39 15.91 21.90 -0.07
N ALA A 40 16.82 22.26 -0.97
CA ALA A 40 16.52 23.08 -2.15
C ALA A 40 15.43 22.44 -3.01
N ARG A 41 15.49 21.12 -3.23
CA ARG A 41 14.47 20.38 -3.99
C ARG A 41 13.11 20.39 -3.31
N GLN A 42 13.07 20.16 -2.00
CA GLN A 42 11.81 20.15 -1.24
C GLN A 42 11.14 21.53 -1.23
N GLU A 43 11.91 22.60 -1.01
CA GLU A 43 11.43 23.98 -1.03
C GLU A 43 10.91 24.37 -2.41
N ALA A 44 11.64 24.01 -3.46
CA ALA A 44 11.22 24.23 -4.85
C ALA A 44 9.89 23.53 -5.20
N ALA A 45 9.57 22.45 -4.49
CA ALA A 45 8.35 21.67 -4.65
C ALA A 45 7.36 21.83 -3.48
N ASP A 46 7.38 22.94 -2.72
CA ASP A 46 6.51 23.12 -1.54
C ASP A 46 5.03 22.84 -1.87
N SER A 47 4.57 23.19 -3.07
CA SER A 47 3.38 22.61 -3.66
C SER A 47 3.67 21.93 -4.99
N ALA A 48 2.92 20.86 -5.25
CA ALA A 48 2.98 20.13 -6.51
C ALA A 48 1.64 19.48 -6.83
N GLU A 49 1.27 19.44 -8.10
CA GLU A 49 0.30 18.50 -8.64
C GLU A 49 1.01 17.60 -9.65
N VAL A 50 0.87 16.30 -9.48
CA VAL A 50 1.51 15.28 -10.31
C VAL A 50 0.44 14.32 -10.80
N ARG A 51 0.48 13.97 -12.08
CA ARG A 51 -0.40 12.98 -12.69
C ARG A 51 0.43 11.95 -13.44
N TRP A 52 0.06 10.69 -13.33
CA TRP A 52 0.74 9.59 -14.02
C TRP A 52 -0.24 8.47 -14.34
N THR A 53 0.19 7.55 -15.18
CA THR A 53 -0.50 6.28 -15.40
C THR A 53 0.27 5.16 -14.72
N THR A 54 -0.45 4.20 -14.16
CA THR A 54 0.12 3.02 -13.50
C THR A 54 -0.36 1.76 -14.21
N GLN A 55 0.55 0.98 -14.76
CA GLN A 55 0.28 -0.37 -15.21
C GLN A 55 0.75 -1.36 -14.14
N LYS A 56 -0.18 -2.10 -13.55
CA LYS A 56 0.12 -3.09 -12.50
C LYS A 56 0.20 -4.49 -13.09
N MET A 57 1.15 -5.27 -12.60
CA MET A 57 1.29 -6.69 -12.85
C MET A 57 1.29 -7.41 -11.52
N GLN A 58 0.48 -8.47 -11.40
CA GLN A 58 0.53 -9.36 -10.25
C GLN A 58 1.31 -10.61 -10.60
N GLY A 59 2.31 -10.88 -9.78
CA GLY A 59 3.18 -12.03 -9.94
C GLY A 59 2.46 -13.33 -9.60
N ALA A 60 2.83 -14.41 -10.28
CA ALA A 60 2.29 -15.75 -10.05
C ALA A 60 2.35 -16.20 -8.57
N ALA A 61 3.35 -15.75 -7.82
CA ALA A 61 3.51 -16.08 -6.40
C ALA A 61 2.41 -15.47 -5.51
N LEU A 62 1.98 -14.25 -5.79
CA LEU A 62 0.85 -13.64 -5.08
C LEU A 62 -0.43 -14.42 -5.40
N ILE A 63 -0.63 -14.80 -6.65
CA ILE A 63 -1.80 -15.58 -7.08
C ILE A 63 -1.84 -16.92 -6.35
N GLU A 64 -0.71 -17.62 -6.24
CA GLU A 64 -0.60 -18.86 -5.48
C GLU A 64 -0.96 -18.68 -3.99
N GLN A 65 -0.46 -17.62 -3.34
CA GLN A 65 -0.82 -17.29 -1.96
C GLN A 65 -2.33 -17.03 -1.80
N MET A 66 -2.95 -16.35 -2.78
CA MET A 66 -4.38 -16.06 -2.74
C MET A 66 -5.25 -17.31 -2.93
N LYS A 67 -4.79 -18.33 -3.68
CA LYS A 67 -5.55 -19.58 -3.88
C LYS A 67 -5.90 -20.29 -2.56
N GLY A 68 -5.08 -20.13 -1.52
CA GLY A 68 -5.35 -20.72 -0.21
C GLY A 68 -6.44 -20.00 0.59
N ASN A 69 -6.73 -18.74 0.28
CA ASN A 69 -7.54 -17.85 1.11
C ASN A 69 -8.82 -17.32 0.41
N TRP A 70 -8.93 -17.46 -0.93
CA TRP A 70 -9.95 -16.80 -1.74
C TRP A 70 -10.71 -17.80 -2.65
N SER A 71 -11.85 -17.34 -3.21
CA SER A 71 -12.83 -18.14 -3.96
C SER A 71 -12.24 -19.11 -5.00
N PRO A 72 -12.94 -20.23 -5.34
CA PRO A 72 -12.49 -21.22 -6.33
C PRO A 72 -12.03 -20.65 -7.69
N GLU A 73 -12.57 -19.51 -8.12
CA GLU A 73 -12.22 -18.86 -9.40
C GLU A 73 -10.77 -18.37 -9.44
N ALA A 74 -10.18 -17.98 -8.30
CA ALA A 74 -8.76 -17.61 -8.22
C ALA A 74 -7.82 -18.78 -8.55
N ALA A 75 -8.30 -20.03 -8.42
CA ALA A 75 -7.54 -21.22 -8.77
C ALA A 75 -7.21 -21.32 -10.27
N SER A 76 -8.05 -20.69 -11.12
CA SER A 76 -7.90 -20.72 -12.58
C SER A 76 -6.82 -19.77 -13.13
N LEU A 77 -6.41 -18.75 -12.36
CA LEU A 77 -5.34 -17.84 -12.76
C LEU A 77 -3.99 -18.56 -12.78
N GLN A 78 -3.26 -18.39 -13.88
CA GLN A 78 -1.91 -18.91 -14.10
C GLN A 78 -1.01 -17.79 -14.67
N GLY A 79 0.26 -17.78 -14.26
CA GLY A 79 1.22 -16.78 -14.71
C GLY A 79 0.96 -15.39 -14.13
N ASP A 80 1.64 -14.41 -14.71
CA ASP A 80 1.49 -13.01 -14.30
C ASP A 80 0.24 -12.40 -14.94
N VAL A 81 -0.52 -11.64 -14.15
CA VAL A 81 -1.78 -11.05 -14.60
C VAL A 81 -1.60 -9.54 -14.74
N PRO A 82 -1.65 -8.99 -15.96
CA PRO A 82 -1.66 -7.55 -16.15
C PRO A 82 -3.03 -6.99 -15.74
N ILE A 83 -2.99 -5.86 -15.04
CA ILE A 83 -4.15 -5.04 -14.68
C ILE A 83 -4.23 -3.87 -15.67
N PRO A 84 -5.44 -3.48 -16.11
CA PRO A 84 -5.61 -2.31 -16.97
C PRO A 84 -4.92 -1.06 -16.39
N PRO A 85 -4.28 -0.22 -17.22
CA PRO A 85 -3.65 1.00 -16.75
C PRO A 85 -4.63 1.90 -15.98
N ALA A 86 -4.19 2.40 -14.84
CA ALA A 86 -4.95 3.28 -13.96
C ALA A 86 -4.39 4.70 -14.00
N ALA A 87 -5.28 5.69 -14.07
CA ALA A 87 -4.89 7.08 -13.88
C ALA A 87 -4.67 7.36 -12.39
N CYS A 88 -3.60 8.06 -12.08
CA CYS A 88 -3.23 8.46 -10.74
C CYS A 88 -2.97 9.97 -10.68
N ARG A 89 -3.28 10.57 -9.54
CA ARG A 89 -3.06 11.98 -9.26
C ARG A 89 -2.58 12.16 -7.83
N MET A 90 -1.60 13.03 -7.64
CA MET A 90 -1.14 13.44 -6.33
C MET A 90 -1.07 14.95 -6.24
N VAL A 91 -1.56 15.50 -5.13
CA VAL A 91 -1.44 16.91 -4.78
C VAL A 91 -0.67 16.99 -3.47
N LEU A 92 0.31 17.88 -3.43
CA LEU A 92 1.14 18.18 -2.27
C LEU A 92 1.05 19.66 -1.94
N TRP A 93 1.00 19.99 -0.66
CA TRP A 93 1.26 21.35 -0.17
C TRP A 93 1.87 21.30 1.22
N SER A 94 3.12 21.74 1.34
CA SER A 94 3.93 21.59 2.55
C SER A 94 3.92 20.13 3.03
N ALA A 95 3.31 19.88 4.19
CA ALA A 95 3.12 18.57 4.80
C ALA A 95 1.88 17.79 4.29
N LEU A 96 0.96 18.49 3.63
CA LEU A 96 -0.34 17.95 3.25
C LEU A 96 -0.20 17.15 1.96
N VAL A 97 -0.91 16.03 1.90
CA VAL A 97 -0.85 15.11 0.76
C VAL A 97 -2.24 14.64 0.42
N ARG A 98 -2.56 14.61 -0.87
CA ARG A 98 -3.72 13.90 -1.40
C ARG A 98 -3.27 13.04 -2.56
N TYR A 99 -3.60 11.77 -2.51
CA TYR A 99 -3.32 10.77 -3.52
C TYR A 99 -4.63 10.15 -3.97
N GLU A 100 -4.88 10.22 -5.27
CA GLU A 100 -6.02 9.62 -5.94
C GLU A 100 -5.49 8.57 -6.91
N SER A 101 -6.10 7.40 -6.89
CA SER A 101 -5.77 6.32 -7.81
C SER A 101 -7.01 5.54 -8.19
N GLN A 102 -6.87 4.70 -9.22
CA GLN A 102 -7.83 3.66 -9.47
C GLN A 102 -7.17 2.32 -9.19
N GLU A 103 -7.60 1.66 -8.13
CA GLU A 103 -7.08 0.34 -7.79
C GLU A 103 -7.94 -0.72 -8.47
N ALA A 104 -7.31 -1.58 -9.27
CA ALA A 104 -7.92 -2.87 -9.57
C ALA A 104 -7.65 -3.81 -8.39
N LEU A 105 -8.73 -4.29 -7.79
CA LEU A 105 -8.67 -5.42 -6.88
C LEU A 105 -8.81 -6.68 -7.71
N LEU A 106 -7.92 -7.65 -7.51
CA LEU A 106 -8.28 -9.03 -7.85
C LEU A 106 -9.29 -9.48 -6.82
N ALA A 107 -10.56 -9.43 -7.17
CA ALA A 107 -11.59 -10.10 -6.43
C ALA A 107 -12.21 -11.18 -7.32
N GLN A 108 -12.29 -12.39 -6.76
CA GLN A 108 -12.89 -13.55 -7.41
C GLN A 108 -12.20 -14.01 -8.70
N GLY A 109 -10.87 -13.88 -8.78
CA GLY A 109 -10.10 -14.42 -9.91
C GLY A 109 -10.33 -13.73 -11.26
N LYS A 110 -11.04 -12.59 -11.28
CA LYS A 110 -11.17 -11.72 -12.46
C LYS A 110 -10.52 -10.39 -12.17
N ALA A 111 -9.85 -9.82 -13.17
CA ALA A 111 -9.47 -8.41 -13.13
C ALA A 111 -10.78 -7.61 -12.99
N GLN A 112 -11.00 -7.03 -11.82
CA GLN A 112 -12.19 -6.24 -11.60
C GLN A 112 -12.05 -4.85 -12.19
N GLU A 113 -13.21 -4.21 -12.32
CA GLU A 113 -13.36 -2.80 -12.61
C GLU A 113 -12.42 -1.96 -11.75
N LEU A 114 -11.76 -1.00 -12.39
CA LEU A 114 -10.93 0.00 -11.75
C LEU A 114 -11.81 0.84 -10.82
N ARG A 115 -11.51 0.83 -9.51
CA ARG A 115 -12.28 1.58 -8.51
C ARG A 115 -11.50 2.76 -7.98
N PRO A 116 -12.13 3.93 -7.86
CA PRO A 116 -11.46 5.10 -7.30
C PRO A 116 -11.08 4.84 -5.83
N SER A 117 -9.89 5.28 -5.48
CA SER A 117 -9.35 5.29 -4.13
C SER A 117 -8.74 6.66 -3.86
N ILE A 118 -9.04 7.23 -2.70
CA ILE A 118 -8.53 8.52 -2.26
C ILE A 118 -7.85 8.31 -0.92
N ASN A 119 -6.62 8.77 -0.79
CA ASN A 119 -5.88 8.87 0.45
C ASN A 119 -5.48 10.33 0.66
N ALA A 120 -5.84 10.94 1.78
CA ALA A 120 -5.49 12.31 2.08
C ALA A 120 -4.97 12.47 3.50
N TYR A 121 -4.04 13.40 3.68
CA TYR A 121 -3.50 13.82 4.95
C TYR A 121 -3.55 15.34 5.07
N ASP A 122 -4.28 15.79 6.09
CA ASP A 122 -4.57 17.21 6.34
C ASP A 122 -3.62 17.86 7.38
N GLY A 123 -2.55 17.15 7.74
CA GLY A 123 -1.60 17.58 8.78
C GLY A 123 -1.93 17.06 10.18
N ARG A 124 -3.06 16.36 10.35
CA ARG A 124 -3.49 15.76 11.61
C ARG A 124 -4.08 14.36 11.44
N ARG A 125 -4.81 14.12 10.36
CA ARG A 125 -5.57 12.90 10.10
C ARG A 125 -5.22 12.35 8.74
N LEU A 126 -5.01 11.04 8.72
CA LEU A 126 -5.06 10.23 7.51
C LEU A 126 -6.52 9.87 7.25
N GLN A 127 -6.98 10.11 6.03
CA GLN A 127 -8.32 9.83 5.54
C GLN A 127 -8.21 8.99 4.27
N THR A 128 -8.87 7.85 4.23
CA THR A 128 -8.97 6.99 3.05
C THR A 128 -10.43 6.83 2.67
N LEU A 129 -10.72 6.80 1.38
CA LEU A 129 -12.01 6.42 0.78
C LEU A 129 -11.74 5.39 -0.32
N GLN A 130 -12.42 4.26 -0.28
CA GLN A 130 -12.32 3.21 -1.28
C GLN A 130 -13.66 2.47 -1.43
N ASP A 131 -14.03 2.17 -2.67
CA ASP A 131 -15.19 1.33 -2.95
C ASP A 131 -14.86 -0.15 -2.72
N SER A 132 -15.49 -0.77 -1.71
CA SER A 132 -15.19 -2.15 -1.32
C SER A 132 -16.00 -3.16 -2.13
N VAL A 133 -15.31 -4.11 -2.75
CA VAL A 133 -15.95 -5.28 -3.41
C VAL A 133 -16.44 -6.28 -2.37
N VAL A 134 -15.64 -6.50 -1.32
CA VAL A 134 -15.88 -7.53 -0.30
C VAL A 134 -17.17 -7.26 0.48
N ARG A 135 -17.59 -5.99 0.59
CA ARG A 135 -18.81 -5.56 1.28
C ARG A 135 -19.97 -5.26 0.33
N GLY A 136 -20.11 -6.04 -0.74
CA GLY A 136 -21.25 -5.91 -1.65
C GLY A 136 -21.26 -4.58 -2.42
N GLY A 137 -20.09 -4.02 -2.70
CA GLY A 137 -19.97 -2.73 -3.38
C GLY A 137 -20.08 -1.50 -2.47
N GLN A 138 -20.22 -1.68 -1.16
CA GLN A 138 -20.32 -0.56 -0.23
C GLN A 138 -19.02 0.25 -0.18
N THR A 139 -19.14 1.57 -0.31
CA THR A 139 -18.03 2.49 -0.08
C THR A 139 -17.58 2.42 1.37
N THR A 140 -16.27 2.30 1.55
CA THR A 140 -15.63 2.24 2.86
C THR A 140 -14.61 3.35 3.01
N GLY A 141 -14.37 3.76 4.24
CA GLY A 141 -13.35 4.73 4.56
C GLY A 141 -12.59 4.36 5.81
N PHE A 142 -11.42 4.96 5.96
CA PHE A 142 -10.59 4.86 7.13
C PHE A 142 -10.19 6.26 7.57
N VAL A 143 -10.29 6.54 8.86
CA VAL A 143 -9.90 7.83 9.42
C VAL A 143 -9.06 7.57 10.65
N LYS A 144 -7.83 8.08 10.66
CA LYS A 144 -6.89 7.85 11.75
C LYS A 144 -6.20 9.16 12.10
N ASP A 145 -6.15 9.48 13.39
CA ASP A 145 -5.24 10.52 13.86
C ASP A 145 -3.80 10.04 13.61
N ALA A 146 -3.05 10.79 12.80
CA ALA A 146 -1.72 10.41 12.36
C ALA A 146 -0.78 11.62 12.46
N ARG A 147 0.48 11.37 12.84
CA ARG A 147 1.50 12.43 12.88
C ARG A 147 2.09 12.72 11.50
N GLU A 148 1.88 11.79 10.59
CA GLU A 148 2.42 11.79 9.24
C GLU A 148 1.50 11.04 8.28
N PHE A 149 1.77 11.17 6.98
CA PHE A 149 1.09 10.41 5.95
C PHE A 149 1.76 9.03 5.84
N ASP A 150 1.12 8.00 6.40
CA ASP A 150 1.66 6.63 6.49
C ASP A 150 2.01 6.02 5.11
N GLU A 151 1.31 6.45 4.05
CA GLU A 151 1.56 6.06 2.66
C GLU A 151 2.91 6.55 2.12
N TRP A 152 3.70 7.35 2.86
CA TRP A 152 5.13 7.57 2.54
C TRP A 152 5.92 6.26 2.43
N ARG A 153 5.44 5.18 3.05
CA ARG A 153 6.06 3.86 2.99
C ARG A 153 5.61 3.03 1.79
N ASN A 154 4.63 3.52 1.04
CA ASN A 154 4.14 2.85 -0.15
C ASN A 154 5.21 2.92 -1.24
N ILE A 155 5.79 1.76 -1.58
CA ILE A 155 6.87 1.68 -2.57
C ILE A 155 6.45 2.21 -3.95
N HIS A 156 5.15 2.18 -4.27
CA HIS A 156 4.61 2.72 -5.52
C HIS A 156 4.72 4.25 -5.59
N LEU A 157 4.64 4.93 -4.44
CA LEU A 157 4.82 6.38 -4.34
C LEU A 157 6.23 6.78 -3.95
N ALA A 158 7.03 5.86 -3.42
CA ALA A 158 8.33 6.15 -2.84
C ALA A 158 9.27 6.90 -3.81
N GLY A 159 9.30 6.53 -5.09
CA GLY A 159 10.17 7.21 -6.06
C GLY A 159 9.80 8.67 -6.27
N LEU A 160 8.50 8.94 -6.47
CA LEU A 160 7.99 10.29 -6.64
C LEU A 160 8.14 11.12 -5.36
N MET A 161 7.78 10.54 -4.21
CA MET A 161 7.92 11.19 -2.90
C MET A 161 9.38 11.42 -2.53
N ALA A 162 10.29 10.55 -2.95
CA ALA A 162 11.70 10.74 -2.68
C ALA A 162 12.31 11.88 -3.46
N ASN A 163 11.79 12.16 -4.65
CA ASN A 163 12.14 13.36 -5.36
C ASN A 163 11.48 14.60 -4.74
N LEU A 164 10.18 14.58 -4.43
CA LEU A 164 9.46 15.81 -4.03
C LEU A 164 9.60 16.18 -2.54
N ARG A 165 9.82 15.20 -1.66
CA ARG A 165 9.87 15.35 -0.20
C ARG A 165 11.04 14.57 0.41
N PRO A 166 12.28 14.77 -0.07
CA PRO A 166 13.40 13.93 0.30
C PRO A 166 13.66 13.89 1.81
N LEU A 167 13.43 14.99 2.53
CA LEU A 167 13.68 15.09 3.98
C LEU A 167 12.59 14.47 4.85
N ARG A 168 11.46 14.06 4.25
CA ARG A 168 10.32 13.42 4.94
C ARG A 168 10.08 11.99 4.52
N ILE A 169 10.88 11.52 3.56
CA ILE A 169 10.88 10.14 3.13
C ILE A 169 10.91 9.23 4.39
N PHE A 170 9.89 8.37 4.49
CA PHE A 170 9.76 7.33 5.52
C PHE A 170 9.64 7.81 6.99
N GLY A 171 9.31 9.08 7.22
CA GLY A 171 8.95 9.57 8.57
C GLY A 171 10.11 9.63 9.57
N ARG A 172 11.35 9.69 9.07
CA ARG A 172 12.56 9.70 9.90
C ARG A 172 13.40 10.93 9.67
N THR A 173 14.27 11.21 10.63
CA THR A 173 15.17 12.36 10.56
C THR A 173 16.46 12.00 9.82
N PRO A 174 17.06 12.96 9.10
CA PRO A 174 18.40 12.88 8.51
C PRO A 174 19.49 12.27 9.40
N ALA A 175 19.39 12.44 10.72
CA ALA A 175 20.39 11.95 11.68
C ALA A 175 20.48 10.42 11.77
N GLU A 176 19.46 9.69 11.30
CA GLU A 176 19.43 8.22 11.29
C GLU A 176 20.06 7.62 10.02
N TRP A 177 20.54 8.47 9.09
CA TRP A 177 21.05 8.03 7.80
C TRP A 177 22.57 7.94 7.78
N THR A 178 23.07 6.93 7.07
CA THR A 178 24.49 6.65 6.98
C THR A 178 24.90 6.50 5.52
N LEU A 179 26.07 6.99 5.16
CA LEU A 179 26.67 6.83 3.84
C LEU A 179 27.33 5.45 3.73
N GLU A 180 27.04 4.73 2.66
CA GLU A 180 27.84 3.55 2.29
C GLU A 180 29.14 4.01 1.60
N ALA A 181 30.27 3.44 2.02
CA ALA A 181 31.60 3.87 1.57
C ALA A 181 31.88 3.58 0.08
N ARG A 182 31.13 2.65 -0.53
CA ARG A 182 31.33 2.24 -1.91
C ARG A 182 30.22 2.82 -2.77
N PRO A 183 30.54 3.63 -3.80
CA PRO A 183 29.55 4.01 -4.77
C PRO A 183 29.09 2.78 -5.55
N GLU A 184 27.85 2.82 -6.00
CA GLU A 184 27.21 1.79 -6.81
C GLU A 184 26.95 2.33 -8.21
N VAL A 185 26.88 1.47 -9.22
CA VAL A 185 26.62 1.91 -10.61
C VAL A 185 25.22 1.45 -11.03
N ILE A 186 24.36 2.39 -11.43
CA ILE A 186 23.03 2.13 -11.97
C ILE A 186 22.94 2.76 -13.35
N ASP A 187 22.69 1.95 -14.38
CA ASP A 187 22.55 2.39 -15.77
C ASP A 187 23.73 3.28 -16.25
N GLY A 188 24.95 2.90 -15.84
CA GLY A 188 26.18 3.61 -16.17
C GLY A 188 26.45 4.87 -15.33
N ARG A 189 25.62 5.18 -14.34
CA ARG A 189 25.76 6.34 -13.46
C ARG A 189 26.32 5.94 -12.10
N SER A 190 27.34 6.65 -11.66
CA SER A 190 27.89 6.49 -10.30
C SER A 190 26.92 7.07 -9.29
N CYS A 191 26.52 6.25 -8.31
CA CYS A 191 25.55 6.58 -7.29
C CYS A 191 26.20 6.63 -5.92
N VAL A 192 25.84 7.65 -5.15
CA VAL A 192 26.05 7.67 -3.70
C VAL A 192 24.92 6.87 -3.04
N VAL A 193 25.24 6.02 -2.08
CA VAL A 193 24.25 5.18 -1.41
C VAL A 193 24.06 5.63 0.04
N ILE A 194 22.83 6.03 0.36
CA ILE A 194 22.40 6.29 1.73
C ILE A 194 21.65 5.08 2.26
N VAL A 195 21.99 4.69 3.49
CA VAL A 195 21.35 3.60 4.20
C VAL A 195 20.61 4.14 5.41
N GLN A 196 19.38 3.66 5.58
CA GLN A 196 18.54 3.88 6.73
C GLN A 196 18.24 2.51 7.36
N ARG A 197 18.65 2.28 8.60
CA ARG A 197 18.29 1.07 9.34
C ARG A 197 17.05 1.35 10.18
N GLU A 198 15.93 0.70 9.85
CA GLU A 198 14.69 0.82 10.64
C GLU A 198 14.70 -0.12 11.85
N THR A 199 15.26 -1.32 11.67
CA THR A 199 15.50 -2.33 12.71
C THR A 199 16.73 -3.15 12.33
N ASP A 200 17.19 -4.05 13.20
CA ASP A 200 18.28 -5.00 12.89
C ASP A 200 17.99 -5.87 11.67
N LYS A 201 16.70 -6.04 11.33
CA LYS A 201 16.25 -6.90 10.24
C LYS A 201 15.68 -6.12 9.06
N LEU A 202 15.57 -4.80 9.15
CA LEU A 202 14.90 -3.97 8.16
C LEU A 202 15.76 -2.76 7.86
N SER A 203 16.26 -2.69 6.65
CA SER A 203 17.03 -1.56 6.16
C SER A 203 16.45 -1.05 4.86
N ARG A 204 16.82 0.17 4.51
CA ARG A 204 16.49 0.77 3.23
C ARG A 204 17.71 1.48 2.67
N ARG A 205 17.91 1.29 1.37
CA ARG A 205 18.96 1.95 0.57
C ARG A 205 18.33 2.93 -0.41
N ILE A 206 18.95 4.09 -0.54
CA ILE A 206 18.59 5.12 -1.52
C ILE A 206 19.84 5.42 -2.33
N TYR A 207 19.76 5.20 -3.65
CA TYR A 207 20.86 5.37 -4.60
C TYR A 207 20.68 6.72 -5.28
N LEU A 208 21.64 7.63 -5.12
CA LEU A 208 21.54 9.04 -5.51
C LEU A 208 22.54 9.36 -6.63
N ASP A 209 22.07 9.98 -7.70
CA ASP A 209 22.92 10.44 -8.81
C ASP A 209 23.58 11.78 -8.47
N SER A 210 24.86 11.75 -8.10
CA SER A 210 25.62 12.96 -7.72
C SER A 210 25.81 13.96 -8.88
N GLU A 211 25.65 13.55 -10.14
CA GLU A 211 25.75 14.44 -11.29
C GLU A 211 24.45 15.19 -11.58
N ARG A 212 23.34 14.77 -10.97
CA ARG A 212 21.99 15.33 -11.15
C ARG A 212 21.42 15.80 -9.83
N ASP A 213 22.22 16.54 -9.07
CA ASP A 213 21.84 17.13 -7.79
C ASP A 213 21.41 16.08 -6.74
N PHE A 214 21.93 14.86 -6.81
CA PHE A 214 21.56 13.75 -5.92
C PHE A 214 20.08 13.32 -6.05
N VAL A 215 19.52 13.26 -7.27
CA VAL A 215 18.19 12.62 -7.46
C VAL A 215 18.23 11.11 -7.18
N PRO A 216 17.16 10.53 -6.62
CA PRO A 216 17.11 9.10 -6.34
C PRO A 216 16.89 8.27 -7.61
N LEU A 217 17.85 7.40 -7.98
CA LEU A 217 17.73 6.45 -9.10
C LEU A 217 17.15 5.10 -8.68
N ARG A 218 17.33 4.71 -7.41
CA ARG A 218 16.75 3.50 -6.82
C ARG A 218 16.44 3.70 -5.34
N ILE A 219 15.34 3.11 -4.90
CA ILE A 219 14.99 2.92 -3.49
C ILE A 219 14.77 1.44 -3.28
N GLN A 220 15.42 0.86 -2.28
CA GLN A 220 15.38 -0.57 -2.02
C GLN A 220 15.18 -0.82 -0.54
N SER A 221 14.12 -1.54 -0.19
CA SER A 221 13.89 -2.00 1.18
C SER A 221 14.25 -3.48 1.29
N GLU A 222 15.01 -3.80 2.33
CA GLU A 222 15.53 -5.14 2.59
C GLU A 222 15.08 -5.65 3.93
N ARG A 223 14.74 -6.94 3.97
CA ARG A 223 14.40 -7.64 5.19
C ARG A 223 15.24 -8.90 5.30
N GLU A 224 16.02 -9.03 6.38
CA GLU A 224 16.93 -10.17 6.60
C GLU A 224 17.78 -10.45 5.35
N ASP A 225 18.43 -9.40 4.82
CA ASP A 225 19.27 -9.40 3.61
C ASP A 225 18.55 -9.76 2.29
N SER A 226 17.22 -9.85 2.29
CA SER A 226 16.41 -10.08 1.09
C SER A 226 15.69 -8.80 0.66
N VAL A 227 15.83 -8.43 -0.60
CA VAL A 227 15.05 -7.33 -1.19
C VAL A 227 13.58 -7.73 -1.26
N TYR A 228 12.75 -7.01 -0.49
CA TYR A 228 11.31 -7.24 -0.49
C TYR A 228 10.54 -6.11 -1.18
N ALA A 229 11.15 -4.93 -1.34
CA ALA A 229 10.55 -3.84 -2.11
C ALA A 229 11.64 -3.05 -2.83
N ARG A 230 11.39 -2.68 -4.09
CA ARG A 230 12.34 -1.91 -4.90
C ARG A 230 11.58 -0.96 -5.82
N SER A 231 12.06 0.28 -5.93
CA SER A 231 11.60 1.28 -6.89
C SER A 231 12.81 1.73 -7.70
N ASP A 232 12.74 1.66 -9.03
CA ASP A 232 13.75 2.18 -9.96
C ASP A 232 13.15 3.37 -10.72
N MET A 233 13.87 4.48 -10.80
CA MET A 233 13.38 5.73 -11.39
C MET A 233 14.21 6.13 -12.60
N ARG A 234 13.53 6.68 -13.61
CA ARG A 234 14.15 7.38 -14.73
C ARG A 234 13.74 8.84 -14.69
N TYR A 235 14.63 9.72 -15.13
CA TYR A 235 14.44 11.16 -15.08
C TYR A 235 14.64 11.78 -16.44
N GLU A 236 13.82 12.79 -16.70
CA GLU A 236 14.00 13.73 -17.78
C GLU A 236 14.24 15.13 -17.20
N ARG A 237 15.00 15.93 -17.93
CA ARG A 237 15.22 17.33 -17.57
C ARG A 237 14.03 18.13 -18.09
N THR A 238 13.36 18.86 -17.21
CA THR A 238 12.28 19.77 -17.63
C THR A 238 12.87 21.08 -18.16
N GLU A 239 12.02 21.99 -18.67
CA GLU A 239 12.46 23.32 -19.11
C GLU A 239 12.99 24.18 -17.95
N GLU A 240 12.51 23.92 -16.74
CA GLU A 240 13.12 24.42 -15.51
C GLU A 240 14.35 23.57 -15.16
N PRO A 241 15.37 24.09 -14.45
CA PRO A 241 16.56 23.33 -14.04
C PRO A 241 16.24 22.30 -12.94
N ARG A 242 15.21 21.48 -13.14
CA ARG A 242 14.67 20.53 -12.17
C ARG A 242 14.58 19.16 -12.79
N TRP A 243 14.96 18.16 -12.02
CA TRP A 243 14.81 16.78 -12.37
C TRP A 243 13.50 16.26 -11.78
N VAL A 244 12.65 15.71 -12.63
CA VAL A 244 11.40 15.03 -12.23
C VAL A 244 11.44 13.61 -12.80
N PRO A 245 10.98 12.59 -12.05
CA PRO A 245 10.89 11.24 -12.60
C PRO A 245 9.96 11.22 -13.80
N SER A 246 10.43 10.79 -14.97
CA SER A 246 9.59 10.58 -16.15
C SER A 246 8.88 9.22 -16.10
N SER A 247 9.50 8.23 -15.45
CA SER A 247 8.91 6.91 -15.23
C SER A 247 9.54 6.24 -14.02
N TRP A 248 8.83 5.30 -13.40
CA TRP A 248 9.42 4.43 -12.38
C TRP A 248 8.75 3.06 -12.32
N THR A 249 9.55 2.04 -12.04
CA THR A 249 9.07 0.67 -11.80
C THR A 249 9.19 0.38 -10.31
N ALA A 250 8.08 0.07 -9.66
CA ALA A 250 8.06 -0.39 -8.27
C ALA A 250 7.67 -1.87 -8.20
N SER A 251 8.39 -2.65 -7.41
CA SER A 251 8.18 -4.08 -7.24
C SER A 251 8.17 -4.45 -5.76
N PHE A 252 7.39 -5.47 -5.44
CA PHE A 252 7.37 -6.12 -4.14
C PHE A 252 7.58 -7.61 -4.32
N SER A 253 8.49 -8.17 -3.52
CA SER A 253 8.90 -9.57 -3.58
C SER A 253 8.89 -10.17 -2.17
N GLN A 254 8.66 -11.48 -2.09
CA GLN A 254 8.75 -12.22 -0.84
C GLN A 254 9.48 -13.54 -1.09
N GLY A 255 10.57 -13.78 -0.34
CA GLY A 255 11.40 -14.98 -0.53
C GLY A 255 11.99 -15.07 -1.94
N GLY A 256 12.37 -13.94 -2.53
CA GLY A 256 12.89 -13.85 -3.90
C GLY A 256 11.84 -14.01 -5.01
N ARG A 257 10.56 -14.20 -4.66
CA ARG A 257 9.48 -14.32 -5.64
C ARG A 257 8.74 -12.99 -5.78
N LEU A 258 8.55 -12.52 -7.01
CA LEU A 258 7.78 -11.31 -7.30
C LEU A 258 6.31 -11.51 -6.92
N LEU A 259 5.77 -10.61 -6.11
CA LEU A 259 4.34 -10.58 -5.77
C LEU A 259 3.59 -9.57 -6.62
N THR A 260 4.12 -8.35 -6.75
CA THR A 260 3.51 -7.31 -7.58
C THR A 260 4.60 -6.42 -8.18
N GLN A 261 4.33 -5.93 -9.38
CA GLN A 261 5.09 -4.87 -10.02
C GLN A 261 4.12 -3.80 -10.51
N THR A 262 4.56 -2.54 -10.53
CA THR A 262 3.88 -1.43 -11.17
C THR A 262 4.88 -0.68 -12.02
N ASP A 263 4.54 -0.46 -13.27
CA ASP A 263 5.23 0.43 -14.17
C ASP A 263 4.44 1.74 -14.23
N ASN A 264 5.09 2.85 -13.93
CA ASN A 264 4.47 4.15 -13.78
C ASN A 264 5.08 5.12 -14.79
N GLU A 265 4.23 5.88 -15.47
CA GLU A 265 4.64 6.85 -16.49
C GLU A 265 4.05 8.22 -16.18
N LEU A 266 4.93 9.21 -15.95
CA LEU A 266 4.54 10.58 -15.65
C LEU A 266 3.84 11.21 -16.85
N THR A 267 2.68 11.82 -16.62
CA THR A 267 1.88 12.48 -17.66
C THR A 267 1.80 14.00 -17.51
N ASP A 268 1.84 14.52 -16.28
CA ASP A 268 1.82 15.95 -16.00
C ASP A 268 2.48 16.23 -14.65
N VAL A 269 3.22 17.33 -14.57
CA VAL A 269 3.81 17.83 -13.32
C VAL A 269 3.72 19.34 -13.29
N ARG A 270 3.19 19.88 -12.19
CA ARG A 270 3.08 21.31 -11.95
C ARG A 270 3.58 21.61 -10.55
N LEU A 271 4.55 22.50 -10.43
CA LEU A 271 5.16 22.88 -9.16
C LEU A 271 4.75 24.32 -8.79
N GLY A 272 4.73 24.63 -7.50
CA GLY A 272 4.50 26.00 -7.01
C GLY A 272 3.07 26.52 -7.20
N LEU A 273 2.08 25.64 -7.39
CA LEU A 273 0.68 26.03 -7.53
C LEU A 273 0.06 26.42 -6.16
N PRO A 274 -0.85 27.41 -6.10
CA PRO A 274 -1.68 27.62 -4.94
C PRO A 274 -2.66 26.45 -4.80
N VAL A 275 -2.63 25.76 -3.65
CA VAL A 275 -3.52 24.62 -3.36
C VAL A 275 -4.43 24.95 -2.19
N PRO A 276 -5.77 24.99 -2.38
CA PRO A 276 -6.71 25.19 -1.28
C PRO A 276 -6.60 24.07 -0.23
N LYS A 277 -6.68 24.41 1.05
CA LYS A 277 -6.53 23.45 2.15
C LYS A 277 -7.62 22.36 2.13
N GLU A 278 -8.80 22.72 1.62
CA GLU A 278 -9.97 21.87 1.48
C GLU A 278 -9.68 20.67 0.56
N THR A 279 -8.72 20.81 -0.37
CA THR A 279 -8.24 19.72 -1.24
C THR A 279 -7.84 18.49 -0.44
N PHE A 280 -7.31 18.66 0.78
CA PHE A 280 -6.79 17.58 1.62
C PHE A 280 -7.84 16.96 2.55
N THR A 281 -9.11 17.34 2.40
CA THR A 281 -10.24 16.73 3.10
C THR A 281 -10.91 15.71 2.19
N VAL A 282 -11.36 14.58 2.77
CA VAL A 282 -12.10 13.56 2.03
C VAL A 282 -13.59 13.73 2.32
N GLU A 283 -14.38 13.93 1.27
CA GLU A 283 -15.83 13.88 1.37
C GLU A 283 -16.28 12.43 1.25
N TYR A 284 -17.02 11.96 2.25
CA TYR A 284 -17.53 10.61 2.30
C TYR A 284 -18.99 10.59 1.84
N PRO A 285 -19.37 9.72 0.88
CA PRO A 285 -20.74 9.66 0.43
C PRO A 285 -21.64 9.07 1.52
N LYS A 286 -22.94 9.42 1.48
CA LYS A 286 -23.98 8.82 2.33
C LYS A 286 -23.89 7.29 2.30
N GLY A 287 -24.00 6.66 3.46
CA GLY A 287 -23.95 5.21 3.63
C GLY A 287 -22.55 4.61 3.63
N ALA A 288 -21.49 5.42 3.44
CA ALA A 288 -20.12 4.95 3.56
C ALA A 288 -19.84 4.45 4.99
N LEU A 289 -19.17 3.31 5.11
CA LEU A 289 -18.72 2.78 6.40
C LEU A 289 -17.31 3.26 6.71
N LEU A 290 -17.15 3.96 7.81
CA LEU A 290 -15.88 4.54 8.22
C LEU A 290 -15.32 3.78 9.43
N THR A 291 -14.09 3.30 9.33
CA THR A 291 -13.33 2.85 10.50
C THR A 291 -12.54 4.03 11.04
N VAL A 292 -12.86 4.49 12.24
CA VAL A 292 -12.20 5.60 12.92
C VAL A 292 -11.27 5.07 14.01
N VAL A 293 -10.00 5.46 13.95
CA VAL A 293 -8.93 5.06 14.89
C VAL A 293 -8.39 6.31 15.60
N ASP A 294 -8.72 6.46 16.88
CA ASP A 294 -8.43 7.68 17.67
C ASP A 294 -7.71 7.40 19.01
N GLY A 295 -7.04 6.24 19.11
CA GLY A 295 -6.32 5.81 20.31
C GLY A 295 -7.21 5.29 21.45
N LYS A 296 -8.55 5.43 21.34
CA LYS A 296 -9.52 4.83 22.27
C LYS A 296 -10.05 3.47 21.79
N GLY A 297 -9.51 2.98 20.67
CA GLY A 297 -9.95 1.78 19.98
C GLY A 297 -10.63 2.11 18.65
N ASP A 298 -10.89 1.07 17.87
CA ASP A 298 -11.45 1.21 16.53
C ASP A 298 -12.98 1.29 16.61
N ARG A 299 -13.55 2.29 15.95
CA ARG A 299 -15.00 2.50 15.88
C ARG A 299 -15.47 2.45 14.43
N VAL A 300 -16.57 1.74 14.20
CA VAL A 300 -17.23 1.74 12.88
C VAL A 300 -18.37 2.73 12.92
N MET A 301 -18.28 3.73 12.05
CA MET A 301 -19.29 4.78 11.84
C MET A 301 -19.93 4.57 10.46
N VAL A 302 -21.10 5.15 10.25
CA VAL A 302 -21.71 5.29 8.93
C VAL A 302 -22.03 6.76 8.68
N VAL A 303 -21.89 7.20 7.44
CA VAL A 303 -22.26 8.55 7.02
C VAL A 303 -23.78 8.61 6.83
N ALA A 304 -24.45 9.43 7.63
CA ALA A 304 -25.88 9.68 7.57
C ALA A 304 -26.27 10.57 6.37
N ASP A 305 -27.56 10.86 6.24
CA ASP A 305 -28.13 11.61 5.12
C ASP A 305 -27.71 13.08 5.10
N ASP A 306 -27.45 13.65 6.27
CA ASP A 306 -26.95 15.01 6.49
C ASP A 306 -25.42 15.10 6.44
N GLY A 307 -24.73 13.97 6.23
CA GLY A 307 -23.27 13.88 6.23
C GLY A 307 -22.65 13.65 7.61
N GLU A 308 -23.44 13.62 8.69
CA GLU A 308 -22.92 13.33 10.03
C GLU A 308 -22.44 11.88 10.16
N TRP A 309 -21.45 11.65 11.02
CA TRP A 309 -20.94 10.31 11.28
C TRP A 309 -21.62 9.74 12.52
N VAL A 310 -22.47 8.73 12.32
CA VAL A 310 -23.19 8.07 13.43
C VAL A 310 -22.62 6.67 13.68
N PRO A 311 -22.59 6.17 14.93
CA PRO A 311 -22.12 4.83 15.22
C PRO A 311 -22.91 3.77 14.44
N TYR A 312 -22.22 2.85 13.78
CA TYR A 312 -22.87 1.84 12.92
C TYR A 312 -23.95 1.02 13.66
N ARG A 313 -23.72 0.71 14.95
CA ARG A 313 -24.71 -0.02 15.77
C ARG A 313 -26.00 0.78 15.96
N GLN A 314 -25.90 2.11 16.12
CA GLN A 314 -27.06 2.98 16.23
C GLN A 314 -27.81 3.03 14.90
N ALA A 315 -27.10 3.25 13.79
CA ALA A 315 -27.71 3.26 12.46
C ALA A 315 -28.36 1.91 12.09
N ALA A 316 -27.75 0.78 12.46
CA ALA A 316 -28.33 -0.54 12.25
C ALA A 316 -29.59 -0.77 13.11
N ALA A 317 -29.61 -0.25 14.34
CA ALA A 317 -30.78 -0.29 15.21
C ALA A 317 -31.94 0.57 14.66
N GLU A 318 -31.64 1.77 14.17
CA GLU A 318 -32.62 2.65 13.53
C GLU A 318 -33.15 2.05 12.22
N ALA A 319 -32.26 1.48 11.39
CA ALA A 319 -32.65 0.79 10.16
C ALA A 319 -33.53 -0.43 10.46
N THR A 320 -33.23 -1.24 11.47
CA THR A 320 -34.07 -2.37 11.86
C THR A 320 -35.39 -1.93 12.51
N ALA A 321 -35.42 -0.81 13.24
CA ALA A 321 -36.66 -0.23 13.74
C ALA A 321 -37.57 0.27 12.60
N ASN A 322 -36.98 0.82 11.53
CA ASN A 322 -37.71 1.34 10.38
C ASN A 322 -38.08 0.25 9.34
N PHE A 323 -37.28 -0.82 9.24
CA PHE A 323 -37.52 -1.96 8.35
C PHE A 323 -38.33 -3.08 9.03
N GLY A 324 -38.48 -2.99 10.34
CA GLY A 324 -39.36 -3.84 11.11
C GLY A 324 -40.77 -3.68 10.60
N TRP A 325 -41.30 -4.73 9.97
CA TRP A 325 -42.74 -4.92 9.88
C TRP A 325 -43.27 -4.65 11.29
N PRO A 326 -44.18 -3.68 11.47
CA PRO A 326 -44.69 -3.40 12.80
C PRO A 326 -45.18 -4.73 13.40
N PRO A 327 -45.07 -4.96 14.71
CA PRO A 327 -45.30 -6.30 15.29
C PRO A 327 -46.61 -6.99 14.82
N TRP A 328 -47.65 -6.21 14.51
CA TRP A 328 -48.90 -6.69 13.91
C TRP A 328 -48.72 -7.29 12.50
N ALA A 329 -47.85 -6.73 11.66
CA ALA A 329 -47.62 -7.21 10.30
C ALA A 329 -46.85 -8.56 10.33
N MET A 330 -45.92 -8.75 11.27
CA MET A 330 -45.33 -10.09 11.51
C MET A 330 -46.36 -11.09 12.02
N PHE A 331 -47.28 -10.66 12.89
CA PHE A 331 -48.38 -11.50 13.34
C PHE A 331 -49.32 -11.91 12.19
N LEU A 332 -49.68 -10.98 11.30
CA LEU A 332 -50.48 -11.28 10.11
C LEU A 332 -49.75 -12.20 9.12
N ALA A 333 -48.45 -12.01 8.92
CA ALA A 333 -47.63 -12.92 8.11
C ALA A 333 -47.63 -14.34 8.72
N GLY A 334 -47.52 -14.46 10.04
CA GLY A 334 -47.62 -15.73 10.76
C GLY A 334 -48.99 -16.40 10.60
N ILE A 335 -50.09 -15.63 10.71
CA ILE A 335 -51.45 -16.15 10.44
C ILE A 335 -51.58 -16.62 9.00
N GLY A 336 -51.05 -15.87 8.03
CA GLY A 336 -51.08 -16.25 6.62
C GLY A 336 -50.36 -17.57 6.34
N VAL A 337 -49.17 -17.76 6.92
CA VAL A 337 -48.41 -19.03 6.81
C VAL A 337 -49.16 -20.18 7.46
N ALA A 338 -49.76 -19.98 8.64
CA ALA A 338 -50.54 -21.00 9.33
C ALA A 338 -51.80 -21.39 8.54
N ALA A 339 -52.53 -20.41 8.01
CA ALA A 339 -53.71 -20.65 7.17
C ALA A 339 -53.36 -21.41 5.89
N LEU A 340 -52.24 -21.06 5.24
CA LEU A 340 -51.75 -21.78 4.07
C LEU A 340 -51.38 -23.23 4.40
N ALA A 341 -50.71 -23.47 5.53
CA ALA A 341 -50.38 -24.82 5.99
C ALA A 341 -51.65 -25.66 6.27
N VAL A 342 -52.67 -25.08 6.90
CA VAL A 342 -53.97 -25.75 7.13
C VAL A 342 -54.66 -26.06 5.80
N ALA A 343 -54.69 -25.11 4.86
CA ALA A 343 -55.28 -25.32 3.54
C ALA A 343 -54.56 -26.45 2.77
N LEU A 344 -53.23 -26.49 2.81
CA LEU A 344 -52.43 -27.56 2.20
C LEU A 344 -52.69 -28.93 2.86
N LEU A 345 -52.83 -28.98 4.18
CA LEU A 345 -53.18 -30.21 4.90
C LEU A 345 -54.60 -30.70 4.56
N GLN A 346 -55.57 -29.79 4.47
CA GLN A 346 -56.94 -30.12 4.07
C GLN A 346 -57.01 -30.62 2.63
N TRP A 347 -56.33 -29.94 1.70
CA TRP A 347 -56.21 -30.36 0.31
C TRP A 347 -55.56 -31.75 0.18
N ARG A 348 -54.50 -32.01 0.96
CA ARG A 348 -53.85 -33.34 1.02
C ARG A 348 -54.80 -34.43 1.54
N ARG A 349 -55.64 -34.13 2.53
CA ARG A 349 -56.65 -35.08 3.02
C ARG A 349 -57.70 -35.40 1.96
N GLN A 350 -58.24 -34.39 1.29
CA GLN A 350 -59.27 -34.56 0.24
C GLN A 350 -58.74 -35.34 -0.98
N SER A 351 -57.49 -35.11 -1.37
CA SER A 351 -56.85 -35.84 -2.48
C SER A 351 -56.54 -37.30 -2.15
N VAL A 352 -56.35 -37.67 -0.87
CA VAL A 352 -56.22 -39.07 -0.45
C VAL A 352 -57.57 -39.77 -0.41
N THR A 353 -58.61 -39.14 0.13
CA THR A 353 -59.95 -39.74 0.20
C THR A 353 -60.57 -39.96 -1.19
N SER A 354 -60.38 -39.02 -2.12
CA SER A 354 -60.87 -39.18 -3.50
C SER A 354 -60.21 -40.34 -4.26
N LYS A 355 -58.95 -40.66 -3.94
CA LYS A 355 -58.24 -41.84 -4.49
C LYS A 355 -58.66 -43.17 -3.85
N LEU A 356 -59.28 -43.15 -2.67
CA LEU A 356 -59.77 -44.35 -1.99
C LEU A 356 -61.23 -44.66 -2.33
N SER A 357 -61.98 -43.66 -2.81
CA SER A 357 -63.37 -43.79 -3.26
C SER A 357 -63.52 -44.02 -4.77
N ALA A 358 -62.43 -43.95 -5.52
CA ALA A 358 -62.32 -44.33 -6.92
C ALA A 358 -61.64 -45.69 -7.02
#